data_AF-A0A7C5W798-F1
#
_entry.id   AF-A0A7C5W798-F1
#
_cell.length_a   1.000
_cell.length_b   1.000
_cell.length_c   1.000
_cell.angle_alpha   90.00
_cell.angle_beta   90.00
_cell.angle_gamma   90.00
#
_symmetry.space_group_name_H-M   'P 1'
#
loop_
_entity.id
_entity.type
_entity.pdbx_description
1 polymer ?
#
loop_
_entity_poly.entity_id
_entity_poly.type
_entity_poly.pdbx_seq_one_letter_code
_entity_poly.pdbx_strand_id
1 'polypeptide(L)'
;MTDNKRAEVYLAALLHDIGKFYQRADNLIAEVVKDNQHLKLLSEMICPINDSGSFGYQHAFWTYKFFEDNADKVFNKIKENGKEVFYLNKYDGRSDDNLPNLAAFHHKPQTKLQAMIQLADWWSSGMERVTERLEKEEAPDYGKFRYKKVPMFSPFNSINNGNFSNAYSFVPLSLTDQCFPSDGMLKTDFKNTDRKIFEEKYQELWKGFTERLRELPRDSFSGFAESLLFLLKNFTWTIPASTNDMADVSLYEHLKTTAAIADCFYQYEDEMPESFVWEKGVKKPNFSEGNYPLMLCCWDLSGIQDFLYNIAGSKAAVSLKG
;
A
#
# COMPACT_ATOMS: atom_id res chain seq x y z
N MET A 1 27.02 -4.56 -1.82
CA MET A 1 26.14 -5.04 -0.73
C MET A 1 24.98 -4.08 -0.47
N THR A 2 25.12 -2.79 -0.77
CA THR A 2 24.11 -1.73 -0.60
C THR A 2 22.85 -1.89 -1.47
N ASP A 3 22.97 -2.45 -2.68
CA ASP A 3 21.86 -2.53 -3.64
C ASP A 3 20.73 -3.48 -3.20
N ASN A 4 21.08 -4.66 -2.66
CA ASN A 4 20.07 -5.65 -2.25
C ASN A 4 19.24 -5.17 -1.04
N LYS A 5 19.85 -4.48 -0.07
CA LYS A 5 19.11 -4.02 1.11
C LYS A 5 18.18 -2.84 0.77
N ARG A 6 18.61 -1.94 -0.12
CA ARG A 6 17.74 -0.90 -0.67
C ARG A 6 16.52 -1.50 -1.37
N ALA A 7 16.75 -2.52 -2.22
CA ALA A 7 15.67 -3.26 -2.88
C ALA A 7 14.69 -3.92 -1.89
N GLU A 8 15.20 -4.51 -0.80
CA GLU A 8 14.37 -5.05 0.28
C GLU A 8 13.53 -3.97 0.97
N VAL A 9 14.12 -2.82 1.30
CA VAL A 9 13.40 -1.69 1.93
C VAL A 9 12.31 -1.14 1.02
N TYR A 10 12.63 -0.90 -0.26
CA TYR A 10 11.64 -0.47 -1.26
C TYR A 10 10.48 -1.46 -1.37
N LEU A 11 10.78 -2.75 -1.54
CA LEU A 11 9.74 -3.77 -1.71
C LEU A 11 8.92 -3.98 -0.45
N ALA A 12 9.56 -3.92 0.73
CA ALA A 12 8.86 -3.98 2.02
C ALA A 12 7.90 -2.81 2.18
N ALA A 13 8.35 -1.59 1.90
CA ALA A 13 7.54 -0.39 1.98
C ALA A 13 6.40 -0.39 0.95
N LEU A 14 6.63 -0.90 -0.27
CA LEU A 14 5.59 -1.04 -1.29
C LEU A 14 4.50 -2.05 -0.90
N LEU A 15 4.81 -3.00 -0.01
CA LEU A 15 3.90 -4.07 0.41
C LEU A 15 3.49 -3.98 1.89
N HIS A 16 3.91 -2.96 2.64
CA HIS A 16 3.69 -2.88 4.10
C HIS A 16 2.21 -3.00 4.48
N ASP A 17 1.33 -2.44 3.64
CA ASP A 17 -0.11 -2.38 3.83
C ASP A 17 -0.91 -3.30 2.91
N ILE A 18 -0.27 -4.22 2.16
CA ILE A 18 -0.98 -5.19 1.29
C ILE A 18 -1.96 -6.04 2.10
N GLY A 19 -1.67 -6.25 3.39
CA GLY A 19 -2.57 -6.90 4.31
C GLY A 19 -3.91 -6.21 4.51
N LYS A 20 -4.07 -4.92 4.18
CA LYS A 20 -5.39 -4.25 4.16
C LYS A 20 -6.30 -4.88 3.11
N PHE A 21 -5.76 -5.19 1.93
CA PHE A 21 -6.49 -5.90 0.89
C PHE A 21 -6.78 -7.34 1.33
N TYR A 22 -5.75 -8.06 1.81
CA TYR A 22 -5.93 -9.46 2.19
C TYR A 22 -6.91 -9.63 3.36
N GLN A 23 -6.83 -8.80 4.40
CA GLN A 23 -7.75 -8.79 5.55
C GLN A 23 -9.21 -8.57 5.14
N ARG A 24 -9.47 -7.78 4.08
CA ARG A 24 -10.82 -7.53 3.60
C ARG A 24 -11.39 -8.73 2.86
N ALA A 25 -10.54 -9.47 2.15
CA ALA A 25 -10.89 -10.70 1.44
C ALA A 25 -11.04 -11.94 2.34
N ASP A 26 -10.28 -12.04 3.43
CA ASP A 26 -10.23 -13.28 4.23
C ASP A 26 -11.09 -13.22 5.50
N ASN A 27 -11.15 -14.32 6.24
CA ASN A 27 -11.81 -14.50 7.51
C ASN A 27 -11.20 -13.60 8.61
N LEU A 28 -11.83 -13.60 9.79
CA LEU A 28 -11.29 -12.87 10.93
C LEU A 28 -9.98 -13.50 11.42
N ILE A 29 -9.04 -12.68 11.89
CA ILE A 29 -7.76 -13.17 12.42
C ILE A 29 -7.95 -14.23 13.50
N ALA A 30 -8.96 -14.07 14.36
CA ALA A 30 -9.29 -15.01 15.43
C ALA A 30 -9.64 -16.42 14.91
N GLU A 31 -10.23 -16.52 13.72
CA GLU A 31 -10.58 -17.79 13.07
C GLU A 31 -9.32 -18.42 12.44
N VAL A 32 -8.43 -17.61 11.87
CA VAL A 32 -7.19 -18.04 11.22
C VAL A 32 -6.16 -18.57 12.23
N VAL A 33 -6.05 -17.94 13.41
CA VAL A 33 -5.05 -18.30 14.42
C VAL A 33 -5.53 -19.36 15.41
N LYS A 34 -6.83 -19.71 15.40
CA LYS A 34 -7.50 -20.53 16.43
C LYS A 34 -6.73 -21.82 16.77
N ASP A 35 -6.25 -22.50 15.74
CA ASP A 35 -5.59 -23.80 15.84
C ASP A 35 -4.12 -23.75 15.39
N ASN A 36 -3.52 -22.55 15.36
CA ASN A 36 -2.13 -22.34 14.95
C ASN A 36 -1.36 -21.46 15.94
N GLN A 37 -0.67 -22.11 16.88
CA GLN A 37 0.09 -21.44 17.94
C GLN A 37 1.19 -20.52 17.39
N HIS A 38 1.81 -20.88 16.27
CA HIS A 38 2.84 -20.04 15.65
C HIS A 38 2.24 -18.72 15.15
N LEU A 39 1.14 -18.78 14.40
CA LEU A 39 0.44 -17.59 13.90
C LEU A 39 -0.14 -16.74 15.02
N LYS A 40 -0.57 -17.36 16.12
CA LYS A 40 -1.03 -16.65 17.32
C LYS A 40 0.09 -15.84 17.97
N LEU A 41 1.25 -16.45 18.22
CA LEU A 41 2.40 -15.74 18.78
C LEU A 41 2.85 -14.61 17.84
N LEU A 42 2.86 -14.88 16.54
CA LEU A 42 3.25 -13.91 15.54
C LEU A 42 2.30 -12.69 15.52
N SER A 43 0.99 -12.89 15.61
CA SER A 43 0.04 -11.77 15.68
C SER A 43 0.24 -10.92 16.93
N GLU A 44 0.59 -11.52 18.07
CA GLU A 44 0.96 -10.82 19.31
C GLU A 44 2.26 -10.00 19.18
N MET A 45 3.23 -10.50 18.39
CA MET A 45 4.48 -9.79 18.13
C MET A 45 4.27 -8.57 17.23
N ILE A 46 3.52 -8.73 16.14
CA ILE A 46 3.36 -7.74 15.07
C ILE A 46 2.31 -6.68 15.42
N CYS A 47 1.15 -7.11 15.93
CA CYS A 47 0.01 -6.23 16.14
C CYS A 47 0.07 -5.59 17.54
N PRO A 48 0.06 -4.25 17.67
CA PRO A 48 -0.05 -3.62 18.97
C PRO A 48 -1.45 -3.83 19.56
N ILE A 49 -1.54 -3.83 20.89
CA ILE A 49 -2.80 -3.92 21.62
C ILE A 49 -3.42 -2.52 21.71
N ASN A 50 -4.70 -2.39 21.36
CA ASN A 50 -5.45 -1.15 21.47
C ASN A 50 -5.99 -0.94 22.89
N ASP A 51 -6.59 0.22 23.17
CA ASP A 51 -7.10 0.59 24.50
C ASP A 51 -8.18 -0.39 25.04
N SER A 52 -8.86 -1.12 24.14
CA SER A 52 -9.84 -2.15 24.50
C SER A 52 -9.24 -3.54 24.75
N GLY A 53 -7.91 -3.67 24.74
CA GLY A 53 -7.23 -4.96 24.94
C GLY A 53 -7.24 -5.89 23.72
N SER A 54 -7.69 -5.41 22.57
CA SER A 54 -7.76 -6.18 21.31
C SER A 54 -6.61 -5.81 20.37
N PHE A 55 -6.29 -6.64 19.38
CA PHE A 55 -5.28 -6.29 18.38
C PHE A 55 -5.74 -5.11 17.51
N GLY A 56 -4.98 -4.01 17.55
CA GLY A 56 -5.00 -2.95 16.55
C GLY A 56 -4.17 -3.33 15.32
N TYR A 57 -4.38 -2.61 14.21
CA TYR A 57 -3.58 -2.73 12.97
C TYR A 57 -3.37 -4.17 12.50
N GLN A 58 -4.42 -5.00 12.58
CA GLN A 58 -4.37 -6.42 12.24
C GLN A 58 -3.94 -6.68 10.79
N HIS A 59 -4.08 -5.71 9.90
CA HIS A 59 -3.59 -5.79 8.54
C HIS A 59 -2.08 -6.06 8.46
N ALA A 60 -1.29 -5.66 9.47
CA ALA A 60 0.13 -5.97 9.56
C ALA A 60 0.41 -7.49 9.61
N PHE A 61 -0.41 -8.24 10.37
CA PHE A 61 -0.36 -9.71 10.37
C PHE A 61 -0.69 -10.28 8.97
N TRP A 62 -1.69 -9.71 8.29
CA TRP A 62 -2.07 -10.13 6.95
C TRP A 62 -1.01 -9.82 5.89
N THR A 63 -0.23 -8.75 6.07
CA THR A 63 0.97 -8.47 5.26
C THR A 63 2.00 -9.58 5.44
N TYR A 64 2.30 -9.99 6.67
CA TYR A 64 3.18 -11.14 6.90
C TYR A 64 2.64 -12.41 6.24
N LYS A 65 1.34 -12.70 6.45
CA LYS A 65 0.68 -13.90 5.90
C LYS A 65 0.74 -13.93 4.37
N PHE A 66 0.62 -12.76 3.72
CA PHE A 66 0.79 -12.63 2.27
C PHE A 66 2.18 -13.06 1.80
N PHE A 67 3.25 -12.63 2.48
CA PHE A 67 4.61 -13.09 2.17
C PHE A 67 4.76 -14.59 2.42
N GLU A 68 4.24 -15.10 3.54
CA GLU A 68 4.28 -16.53 3.87
C GLU A 68 3.62 -17.39 2.78
N ASP A 69 2.42 -17.02 2.32
CA ASP A 69 1.65 -17.81 1.35
C ASP A 69 2.23 -17.81 -0.07
N ASN A 70 3.09 -16.83 -0.35
CA ASN A 70 3.70 -16.59 -1.65
C ASN A 70 5.23 -16.73 -1.66
N ALA A 71 5.85 -17.17 -0.56
CA ALA A 71 7.30 -17.26 -0.44
C ALA A 71 7.92 -18.13 -1.54
N ASP A 72 7.54 -19.40 -1.62
CA ASP A 72 8.10 -20.36 -2.59
C ASP A 72 7.52 -20.21 -4.00
N LYS A 73 6.39 -19.50 -4.13
CA LYS A 73 5.70 -19.29 -5.40
C LYS A 73 6.25 -18.08 -6.14
N VAL A 74 6.64 -17.04 -5.41
CA VAL A 74 6.96 -15.72 -5.95
C VAL A 74 8.29 -15.20 -5.38
N PHE A 75 8.33 -14.87 -4.10
CA PHE A 75 9.40 -14.01 -3.55
C PHE A 75 10.78 -14.68 -3.51
N ASN A 76 10.87 -15.94 -3.08
CA ASN A 76 12.14 -16.70 -3.08
C ASN A 76 12.66 -16.95 -4.50
N LYS A 77 11.84 -16.72 -5.53
CA LYS A 77 12.21 -16.92 -6.95
C LYS A 77 12.62 -15.65 -7.66
N ILE A 78 12.61 -14.49 -7.00
CA ILE A 78 13.07 -13.23 -7.57
C ILE A 78 14.58 -13.27 -7.66
N LYS A 79 15.11 -12.99 -8.85
CA LYS A 79 16.54 -13.07 -9.17
C LYS A 79 17.09 -11.73 -9.61
N GLU A 80 18.39 -11.59 -9.44
CA GLU A 80 19.23 -10.54 -10.02
C GLU A 80 20.50 -11.20 -10.54
N ASN A 81 20.84 -10.97 -11.81
CA ASN A 81 21.98 -11.63 -12.47
C ASN A 81 21.99 -13.16 -12.28
N GLY A 82 20.81 -13.78 -12.33
CA GLY A 82 20.63 -15.23 -12.21
C GLY A 82 20.68 -15.80 -10.79
N LYS A 83 20.89 -14.97 -9.75
CA LYS A 83 20.92 -15.39 -8.34
C LYS A 83 19.69 -14.89 -7.60
N GLU A 84 19.15 -15.70 -6.70
CA GLU A 84 18.03 -15.29 -5.83
C GLU A 84 18.48 -14.14 -4.92
N VAL A 85 17.67 -13.09 -4.84
CA VAL A 85 18.01 -11.87 -4.06
C VAL A 85 17.30 -11.77 -2.72
N PHE A 86 16.16 -12.44 -2.57
CA PHE A 86 15.43 -12.51 -1.31
C PHE A 86 15.39 -13.94 -0.81
N TYR A 87 15.88 -14.16 0.40
CA TYR A 87 15.72 -15.41 1.11
C TYR A 87 14.76 -15.17 2.27
N LEU A 88 13.47 -15.47 2.08
CA LEU A 88 12.46 -15.34 3.15
C LEU A 88 12.56 -16.46 4.20
N ASN A 89 13.63 -17.27 4.16
CA ASN A 89 13.70 -18.51 4.92
C ASN A 89 13.61 -18.23 6.42
N LYS A 90 12.65 -18.90 7.06
CA LYS A 90 12.19 -18.67 8.43
C LYS A 90 13.19 -19.08 9.52
N TYR A 91 14.31 -19.70 9.12
CA TYR A 91 15.21 -20.41 10.04
C TYR A 91 16.71 -20.15 9.82
N ASP A 92 17.08 -19.38 8.79
CA ASP A 92 18.49 -19.18 8.44
C ASP A 92 18.92 -17.75 8.84
N GLY A 93 19.74 -17.65 9.89
CA GLY A 93 20.37 -16.40 10.35
C GLY A 93 19.39 -15.30 10.77
N ARG A 94 19.16 -15.16 12.09
CA ARG A 94 18.32 -14.14 12.76
C ARG A 94 18.57 -12.70 12.30
N SER A 95 18.04 -12.29 11.15
CA SER A 95 17.88 -10.89 10.80
C SER A 95 16.43 -10.50 11.06
N ASP A 96 16.23 -9.61 12.03
CA ASP A 96 14.92 -9.01 12.27
C ASP A 96 14.47 -8.17 11.04
N ASP A 97 15.41 -7.75 10.18
CA ASP A 97 15.19 -7.00 8.94
C ASP A 97 15.25 -7.88 7.69
N ASN A 98 14.45 -8.94 7.68
CA ASN A 98 14.07 -9.64 6.44
C ASN A 98 12.84 -8.97 5.80
N LEU A 99 12.63 -9.20 4.50
CA LEU A 99 11.56 -8.56 3.72
C LEU A 99 10.15 -8.65 4.39
N PRO A 100 9.67 -9.81 4.87
CA PRO A 100 8.37 -9.91 5.54
C PRO A 100 8.30 -9.10 6.83
N ASN A 101 9.36 -9.10 7.63
CA ASN A 101 9.40 -8.35 8.89
C ASN A 101 9.49 -6.84 8.65
N LEU A 102 10.30 -6.39 7.70
CA LEU A 102 10.37 -4.99 7.29
C LEU A 102 8.98 -4.44 6.93
N ALA A 103 8.20 -5.22 6.19
CA ALA A 103 6.85 -4.85 5.79
C ALA A 103 5.84 -4.91 6.97
N ALA A 104 5.89 -5.97 7.78
CA ALA A 104 4.88 -6.23 8.79
C ALA A 104 5.06 -5.42 10.09
N PHE A 105 6.29 -5.12 10.51
CA PHE A 105 6.54 -4.47 11.80
C PHE A 105 6.41 -2.93 11.77
N HIS A 106 5.85 -2.33 10.71
CA HIS A 106 5.70 -0.87 10.58
C HIS A 106 4.77 -0.23 11.65
N HIS A 107 3.92 -1.00 12.35
CA HIS A 107 3.16 -0.48 13.51
C HIS A 107 3.86 -0.68 14.86
N LYS A 108 4.85 -1.57 14.93
CA LYS A 108 5.55 -1.96 16.16
C LYS A 108 7.03 -2.28 15.87
N PRO A 109 7.81 -1.31 15.36
CA PRO A 109 9.16 -1.57 14.87
C PRO A 109 10.06 -2.11 15.99
N GLN A 110 10.89 -3.09 15.64
CA GLN A 110 11.92 -3.69 16.48
C GLN A 110 13.33 -3.25 16.07
N THR A 111 13.47 -2.66 14.88
CA THR A 111 14.73 -2.21 14.29
C THR A 111 14.61 -0.80 13.71
N LYS A 112 15.77 -0.19 13.41
CA LYS A 112 15.86 1.12 12.76
C LYS A 112 15.21 1.12 11.37
N LEU A 113 15.41 0.07 10.55
CA LEU A 113 14.85 -0.01 9.20
C LEU A 113 13.33 -0.16 9.20
N GLN A 114 12.77 -0.96 10.11
CA GLN A 114 11.32 -1.04 10.30
C GLN A 114 10.73 0.31 10.74
N ALA A 115 11.46 1.06 11.57
CA ALA A 115 11.05 2.40 12.00
C ALA A 115 11.13 3.44 10.87
N MET A 116 12.05 3.30 9.91
CA MET A 116 12.07 4.14 8.70
C MET A 116 10.82 3.91 7.85
N ILE A 117 10.41 2.66 7.64
CA ILE A 117 9.17 2.33 6.92
C ILE A 117 7.96 2.86 7.68
N GLN A 118 7.95 2.77 9.02
CA GLN A 118 6.91 3.40 9.86
C GLN A 118 6.83 4.92 9.63
N LEU A 119 7.96 5.62 9.62
CA LEU A 119 7.94 7.07 9.39
C LEU A 119 7.47 7.41 7.97
N ALA A 120 7.86 6.61 6.98
CA ALA A 120 7.44 6.78 5.60
C ALA A 120 5.92 6.60 5.42
N ASP A 121 5.35 5.56 6.04
CA ASP A 121 3.90 5.32 6.11
C ASP A 121 3.19 6.53 6.73
N TRP A 122 3.71 7.06 7.84
CA TRP A 122 3.12 8.23 8.49
C TRP A 122 3.19 9.51 7.66
N TRP A 123 4.29 9.73 6.93
CA TRP A 123 4.43 10.90 6.05
C TRP A 123 3.54 10.78 4.82
N SER A 124 3.34 9.55 4.30
CA SER A 124 2.37 9.26 3.25
C SER A 124 0.93 9.52 3.71
N SER A 125 0.54 9.03 4.89
CA SER A 125 -0.79 9.22 5.47
C SER A 125 -1.03 10.63 6.05
N GLY A 126 -0.03 11.50 6.15
CA GLY A 126 -0.21 12.88 6.59
C GLY A 126 -1.24 13.64 5.73
N MET A 127 -1.39 13.23 4.47
CA MET A 127 -2.41 13.72 3.55
C MET A 127 -3.84 13.26 3.92
N GLU A 128 -3.99 12.14 4.64
CA GLU A 128 -5.28 11.49 4.95
C GLU A 128 -5.92 12.01 6.25
N ARG A 129 -5.11 12.52 7.19
CA ARG A 129 -5.52 12.88 8.56
C ARG A 129 -6.16 14.27 8.69
N VAL A 130 -6.71 14.83 7.62
CA VAL A 130 -7.51 16.07 7.69
C VAL A 130 -8.88 15.71 8.27
N THR A 131 -8.90 15.55 9.59
CA THR A 131 -10.08 15.21 10.42
C THR A 131 -11.20 16.25 10.32
N GLU A 132 -10.90 17.50 9.97
CA GLU A 132 -11.87 18.60 9.95
C GLU A 132 -13.00 18.45 8.92
N ARG A 133 -12.90 17.52 7.96
CA ARG A 133 -13.97 17.34 6.93
C ARG A 133 -15.00 16.26 7.25
N LEU A 134 -14.76 15.41 8.25
CA LEU A 134 -15.69 14.34 8.64
C LEU A 134 -16.60 14.69 9.81
N GLU A 135 -16.44 15.86 10.44
CA GLU A 135 -17.44 16.41 11.37
C GLU A 135 -18.65 17.03 10.63
N LYS A 136 -19.05 16.44 9.49
CA LYS A 136 -20.36 16.70 8.88
C LYS A 136 -21.32 15.60 9.32
N GLU A 137 -22.49 16.01 9.81
CA GLU A 137 -23.52 15.21 10.51
C GLU A 137 -24.18 14.06 9.69
N GLU A 138 -23.61 13.60 8.57
CA GLU A 138 -24.24 12.64 7.64
C GLU A 138 -23.31 11.51 7.13
N ALA A 139 -22.20 11.20 7.80
CA ALA A 139 -21.41 10.02 7.44
C ALA A 139 -22.24 8.73 7.65
N PRO A 140 -22.30 7.78 6.68
CA PRO A 140 -23.04 6.53 6.87
C PRO A 140 -22.51 5.75 8.08
N ASP A 141 -23.41 5.23 8.91
CA ASP A 141 -23.02 4.28 9.95
C ASP A 141 -22.67 2.94 9.30
N TYR A 142 -21.39 2.58 9.30
CA TYR A 142 -20.91 1.32 8.72
C TYR A 142 -20.97 0.13 9.68
N GLY A 143 -21.30 0.35 10.97
CA GLY A 143 -21.34 -0.67 11.99
C GLY A 143 -20.02 -1.42 12.21
N LYS A 144 -20.11 -2.66 12.73
CA LYS A 144 -18.94 -3.52 12.93
C LYS A 144 -18.29 -3.88 11.59
N PHE A 145 -16.96 -4.05 11.59
CA PHE A 145 -16.17 -4.39 10.39
C PHE A 145 -16.24 -3.34 9.27
N ARG A 146 -16.35 -2.05 9.64
CA ARG A 146 -16.30 -0.88 8.74
C ARG A 146 -15.23 -1.01 7.65
N TYR A 147 -14.03 -1.46 8.02
CA TYR A 147 -12.90 -1.61 7.10
C TYR A 147 -13.15 -2.54 5.91
N LYS A 148 -14.16 -3.42 5.97
CA LYS A 148 -14.58 -4.28 4.85
C LYS A 148 -15.66 -3.65 3.97
N LYS A 149 -16.42 -2.69 4.49
CA LYS A 149 -17.63 -2.17 3.84
C LYS A 149 -17.42 -0.82 3.15
N VAL A 150 -16.54 0.02 3.70
CA VAL A 150 -16.30 1.37 3.18
C VAL A 150 -15.70 1.28 1.77
N PRO A 151 -16.37 1.82 0.73
CA PRO A 151 -15.80 1.96 -0.60
C PRO A 151 -14.83 3.14 -0.64
N MET A 152 -14.01 3.24 -1.68
CA MET A 152 -13.25 4.46 -1.92
C MET A 152 -14.17 5.54 -2.50
N PHE A 153 -14.15 6.73 -1.92
CA PHE A 153 -14.89 7.88 -2.39
C PHE A 153 -14.13 8.63 -3.48
N SER A 154 -14.86 9.29 -4.37
CA SER A 154 -14.25 10.18 -5.36
C SER A 154 -13.58 11.36 -4.67
N PRO A 155 -12.30 11.66 -4.95
CA PRO A 155 -11.64 12.87 -4.42
C PRO A 155 -12.33 14.15 -4.93
N PHE A 156 -13.08 14.06 -6.02
CA PHE A 156 -13.86 15.17 -6.57
C PHE A 156 -15.12 15.49 -5.76
N ASN A 157 -15.50 14.66 -4.79
CA ASN A 157 -16.71 14.87 -4.01
C ASN A 157 -16.71 16.19 -3.23
N SER A 158 -15.52 16.68 -2.85
CA SER A 158 -15.33 17.85 -1.98
C SER A 158 -14.69 19.07 -2.69
N ILE A 159 -14.39 18.97 -3.99
CA ILE A 159 -13.81 20.08 -4.74
C ILE A 159 -14.86 21.18 -4.93
N ASN A 160 -14.43 22.45 -4.82
CA ASN A 160 -15.27 23.64 -5.01
C ASN A 160 -16.54 23.67 -4.12
N ASN A 161 -16.42 23.27 -2.85
CA ASN A 161 -17.54 23.14 -1.91
C ASN A 161 -18.63 22.15 -2.37
N GLY A 162 -18.26 21.18 -3.23
CA GLY A 162 -19.11 20.06 -3.58
C GLY A 162 -19.59 19.29 -2.36
N ASN A 163 -20.82 18.79 -2.43
CA ASN A 163 -21.40 17.87 -1.45
C ASN A 163 -21.90 16.61 -2.18
N PHE A 164 -21.00 16.00 -2.95
CA PHE A 164 -21.26 14.74 -3.61
C PHE A 164 -20.76 13.59 -2.77
N SER A 165 -21.17 12.38 -3.14
CA SER A 165 -20.88 11.18 -2.36
C SER A 165 -20.58 9.99 -3.27
N ASN A 166 -20.17 10.27 -4.52
CA ASN A 166 -19.83 9.27 -5.51
C ASN A 166 -18.70 8.36 -5.00
N ALA A 167 -18.84 7.06 -5.20
CA ALA A 167 -17.86 6.07 -4.77
C ALA A 167 -17.52 5.12 -5.92
N TYR A 168 -16.33 4.54 -5.85
CA TYR A 168 -15.85 3.60 -6.85
C TYR A 168 -16.32 2.17 -6.58
N SER A 169 -16.50 1.40 -7.66
CA SER A 169 -16.80 -0.02 -7.59
C SER A 169 -15.56 -0.86 -7.24
N PHE A 170 -15.80 -2.05 -6.67
CA PHE A 170 -14.76 -3.05 -6.38
C PHE A 170 -14.40 -3.83 -7.65
N VAL A 171 -13.66 -3.19 -8.57
CA VAL A 171 -13.27 -3.79 -9.86
C VAL A 171 -11.79 -3.54 -10.17
N PRO A 172 -11.11 -4.46 -10.90
CA PRO A 172 -9.79 -4.17 -11.44
C PRO A 172 -9.85 -2.99 -12.41
N LEU A 173 -8.78 -2.19 -12.45
CA LEU A 173 -8.66 -1.06 -13.37
C LEU A 173 -8.79 -1.55 -14.82
N SER A 174 -9.75 -1.01 -15.56
CA SER A 174 -10.01 -1.35 -16.95
C SER A 174 -10.50 -0.14 -17.73
N LEU A 175 -10.60 -0.26 -19.05
CA LEU A 175 -11.16 0.78 -19.93
C LEU A 175 -12.69 0.69 -20.07
N THR A 176 -13.36 0.21 -19.03
CA THR A 176 -14.82 0.03 -19.02
C THR A 176 -15.48 1.04 -18.09
N ASP A 177 -16.77 1.31 -18.34
CA ASP A 177 -17.52 2.30 -17.56
C ASP A 177 -17.68 1.93 -16.08
N GLN A 178 -17.41 0.68 -15.70
CA GLN A 178 -17.42 0.22 -14.30
C GLN A 178 -16.38 0.92 -13.42
N CYS A 179 -15.36 1.53 -14.04
CA CYS A 179 -14.33 2.30 -13.34
C CYS A 179 -14.76 3.74 -13.03
N PHE A 180 -15.91 4.22 -13.51
CA PHE A 180 -16.40 5.54 -13.10
C PHE A 180 -17.05 5.47 -11.71
N PRO A 181 -16.82 6.48 -10.86
CA PRO A 181 -17.48 6.55 -9.57
C PRO A 181 -18.97 6.86 -9.79
N SER A 182 -19.83 6.29 -8.96
CA SER A 182 -21.29 6.48 -9.05
C SER A 182 -21.93 6.67 -7.67
N ASP A 183 -23.15 7.21 -7.65
CA ASP A 183 -23.96 7.40 -6.44
C ASP A 183 -24.59 6.08 -5.92
N GLY A 184 -24.63 5.05 -6.76
CA GLY A 184 -25.36 3.80 -6.50
C GLY A 184 -24.91 3.06 -5.23
N MET A 185 -23.65 3.21 -4.82
CA MET A 185 -23.12 2.59 -3.59
C MET A 185 -23.71 3.21 -2.31
N LEU A 186 -24.16 4.46 -2.33
CA LEU A 186 -24.69 5.16 -1.15
C LEU A 186 -26.11 4.74 -0.76
N LYS A 187 -26.87 4.22 -1.72
CA LYS A 187 -28.20 3.66 -1.46
C LYS A 187 -28.13 2.36 -0.66
N THR A 188 -26.92 1.84 -0.43
CA THR A 188 -26.67 0.67 0.40
C THR A 188 -26.79 1.03 1.87
N ASP A 189 -27.67 0.34 2.59
CA ASP A 189 -27.69 0.37 4.05
C ASP A 189 -26.47 -0.41 4.59
N PHE A 190 -25.31 0.25 4.62
CA PHE A 190 -24.05 -0.39 5.02
C PHE A 190 -24.08 -0.95 6.45
N LYS A 191 -24.88 -0.37 7.33
CA LYS A 191 -25.02 -0.82 8.72
C LYS A 191 -25.60 -2.24 8.77
N ASN A 192 -26.72 -2.43 8.08
CA ASN A 192 -27.50 -3.67 8.14
C ASN A 192 -27.13 -4.67 7.03
N THR A 193 -26.41 -4.24 5.99
CA THR A 193 -25.89 -5.14 4.96
C THR A 193 -24.85 -6.08 5.55
N ASP A 194 -25.01 -7.38 5.30
CA ASP A 194 -24.04 -8.40 5.72
C ASP A 194 -22.66 -8.09 5.12
N ARG A 195 -21.63 -8.12 5.97
CA ARG A 195 -20.24 -7.93 5.54
C ARG A 195 -19.82 -8.94 4.48
N LYS A 196 -20.42 -10.14 4.47
CA LYS A 196 -20.09 -11.22 3.53
C LYS A 196 -20.21 -10.81 2.07
N ILE A 197 -21.16 -9.95 1.74
CA ILE A 197 -21.34 -9.43 0.37
C ILE A 197 -20.10 -8.66 -0.10
N PHE A 198 -19.48 -7.89 0.79
CA PHE A 198 -18.26 -7.16 0.49
C PHE A 198 -17.03 -8.06 0.54
N GLU A 199 -16.99 -9.02 1.48
CA GLU A 199 -15.94 -10.04 1.56
C GLU A 199 -15.84 -10.83 0.25
N GLU A 200 -16.95 -11.30 -0.31
CA GLU A 200 -16.99 -12.03 -1.59
C GLU A 200 -16.40 -11.20 -2.74
N LYS A 201 -16.72 -9.90 -2.83
CA LYS A 201 -16.13 -9.00 -3.83
C LYS A 201 -14.62 -8.85 -3.65
N TYR A 202 -14.16 -8.66 -2.41
CA TYR A 202 -12.73 -8.60 -2.12
C TYR A 202 -12.04 -9.95 -2.37
N GLN A 203 -12.71 -11.08 -2.15
CA GLN A 203 -12.19 -12.43 -2.45
C GLN A 203 -11.97 -12.62 -3.95
N GLU A 204 -12.92 -12.19 -4.78
CA GLU A 204 -12.77 -12.24 -6.24
C GLU A 204 -11.59 -11.38 -6.70
N LEU A 205 -11.50 -10.13 -6.22
CA LEU A 205 -10.37 -9.25 -6.51
C LEU A 205 -9.04 -9.85 -6.03
N TRP A 206 -8.99 -10.39 -4.81
CA TRP A 206 -7.78 -10.98 -4.22
C TRP A 206 -7.33 -12.23 -4.97
N LYS A 207 -8.27 -13.06 -5.40
CA LYS A 207 -7.98 -14.21 -6.24
C LYS A 207 -7.34 -13.77 -7.56
N GLY A 208 -7.93 -12.81 -8.25
CA GLY A 208 -7.36 -12.25 -9.49
C GLY A 208 -5.96 -11.66 -9.27
N PHE A 209 -5.77 -10.88 -8.19
CA PHE A 209 -4.47 -10.32 -7.83
C PHE A 209 -3.42 -11.43 -7.60
N THR A 210 -3.73 -12.45 -6.80
CA THR A 210 -2.77 -13.51 -6.46
C THR A 210 -2.47 -14.45 -7.62
N GLU A 211 -3.40 -14.65 -8.55
CA GLU A 211 -3.15 -15.38 -9.80
C GLU A 211 -2.13 -14.61 -10.66
N ARG A 212 -2.37 -13.31 -10.89
CA ARG A 212 -1.49 -12.46 -11.70
C ARG A 212 -0.13 -12.20 -11.05
N LEU A 213 -0.07 -12.15 -9.71
CA LEU A 213 1.19 -12.07 -8.96
C LEU A 213 2.13 -13.25 -9.30
N ARG A 214 1.58 -14.43 -9.52
CA ARG A 214 2.33 -15.64 -9.91
C ARG A 214 2.74 -15.65 -11.38
N GLU A 215 2.37 -14.64 -12.15
CA GLU A 215 2.76 -14.47 -13.56
C GLU A 215 3.86 -13.40 -13.73
N LEU A 216 4.15 -12.61 -12.69
CA LEU A 216 5.13 -11.52 -12.80
C LEU A 216 6.53 -12.05 -13.15
N PRO A 217 7.31 -11.29 -13.97
CA PRO A 217 8.71 -11.61 -14.27
C PRO A 217 9.56 -11.57 -13.00
N ARG A 218 10.58 -12.43 -12.94
CA ARG A 218 11.42 -12.66 -11.74
C ARG A 218 12.90 -12.82 -12.08
N ASP A 219 13.28 -12.52 -13.30
CA ASP A 219 14.63 -12.59 -13.82
C ASP A 219 15.50 -11.38 -13.42
N SER A 220 14.86 -10.26 -13.10
CA SER A 220 15.46 -9.06 -12.49
C SER A 220 14.58 -8.50 -11.38
N PHE A 221 15.17 -7.84 -10.39
CA PHE A 221 14.39 -7.16 -9.35
C PHE A 221 13.61 -5.97 -9.92
N SER A 222 14.21 -5.17 -10.79
CA SER A 222 13.56 -4.01 -11.42
C SER A 222 12.33 -4.42 -12.23
N GLY A 223 12.45 -5.44 -13.07
CA GLY A 223 11.32 -5.96 -13.85
C GLY A 223 10.19 -6.48 -12.97
N PHE A 224 10.51 -7.17 -11.87
CA PHE A 224 9.51 -7.60 -10.89
C PHE A 224 8.84 -6.41 -10.20
N ALA A 225 9.62 -5.45 -9.70
CA ALA A 225 9.15 -4.28 -8.96
C ALA A 225 8.24 -3.38 -9.81
N GLU A 226 8.62 -3.09 -11.05
CA GLU A 226 7.79 -2.33 -12.00
C GLU A 226 6.48 -3.07 -12.30
N SER A 227 6.56 -4.37 -12.59
CA SER A 227 5.37 -5.18 -12.90
C SER A 227 4.44 -5.30 -11.69
N LEU A 228 5.00 -5.40 -10.48
CA LEU A 228 4.25 -5.39 -9.22
C LEU A 228 3.56 -4.04 -9.00
N LEU A 229 4.23 -2.92 -9.28
CA LEU A 229 3.63 -1.59 -9.18
C LEU A 229 2.39 -1.45 -10.09
N PHE A 230 2.46 -1.95 -11.33
CA PHE A 230 1.31 -1.99 -12.23
C PHE A 230 0.21 -2.96 -11.75
N LEU A 231 0.59 -4.10 -11.18
CA LEU A 231 -0.37 -5.05 -10.61
C LEU A 231 -1.11 -4.45 -9.41
N LEU A 232 -0.41 -3.77 -8.52
CA LEU A 232 -1.00 -3.03 -7.40
C LEU A 232 -1.93 -1.94 -7.93
N LYS A 233 -1.49 -1.15 -8.92
CA LYS A 233 -2.38 -0.17 -9.58
C LYS A 233 -3.64 -0.82 -10.13
N ASN A 234 -3.54 -2.01 -10.71
CA ASN A 234 -4.70 -2.67 -11.29
C ASN A 234 -5.72 -3.13 -10.24
N PHE A 235 -5.27 -3.66 -9.10
CA PHE A 235 -6.17 -4.28 -8.11
C PHE A 235 -6.44 -3.45 -6.85
N THR A 236 -5.64 -2.44 -6.55
CA THR A 236 -5.74 -1.66 -5.29
C THR A 236 -6.08 -0.18 -5.50
N TRP A 237 -6.41 0.24 -6.73
CA TRP A 237 -6.75 1.63 -7.04
C TRP A 237 -8.11 2.11 -6.49
N THR A 238 -9.05 1.21 -6.18
CA THR A 238 -10.35 1.55 -5.54
C THR A 238 -10.46 1.05 -4.11
N ILE A 239 -9.38 0.50 -3.57
CA ILE A 239 -9.32 0.03 -2.19
C ILE A 239 -8.92 1.25 -1.35
N PRO A 240 -9.75 1.74 -0.42
CA PRO A 240 -9.36 2.90 0.39
C PRO A 240 -8.19 2.55 1.32
N ALA A 241 -7.17 3.40 1.35
CA ALA A 241 -5.98 3.24 2.18
C ALA A 241 -6.32 3.37 3.68
N SER A 242 -7.09 4.39 4.06
CA SER A 242 -7.73 4.51 5.38
C SER A 242 -9.25 4.42 5.23
N THR A 243 -9.88 3.65 6.11
CA THR A 243 -11.35 3.64 6.25
C THR A 243 -11.83 4.41 7.47
N ASN A 244 -10.92 5.05 8.21
CA ASN A 244 -11.27 5.88 9.36
C ASN A 244 -11.54 7.32 8.94
N ASP A 245 -10.80 7.78 7.92
CA ASP A 245 -10.85 9.12 7.35
C ASP A 245 -11.77 9.17 6.10
N MET A 246 -11.63 10.20 5.25
CA MET A 246 -12.49 10.45 4.08
C MET A 246 -12.51 9.31 3.04
N ALA A 247 -11.57 8.36 3.14
CA ALA A 247 -11.47 7.18 2.27
C ALA A 247 -11.43 7.53 0.77
N ASP A 248 -10.74 8.63 0.42
CA ASP A 248 -10.57 9.18 -0.93
C ASP A 248 -9.16 8.96 -1.50
N VAL A 249 -8.22 8.47 -0.68
CA VAL A 249 -6.90 8.01 -1.10
C VAL A 249 -6.91 6.51 -1.35
N SER A 250 -6.48 6.12 -2.55
CA SER A 250 -6.35 4.70 -2.90
C SER A 250 -5.17 4.05 -2.19
N LEU A 251 -5.31 2.76 -1.86
CA LEU A 251 -4.23 1.94 -1.32
C LEU A 251 -3.04 1.92 -2.28
N TYR A 252 -3.27 1.92 -3.60
CA TYR A 252 -2.17 2.02 -4.57
C TYR A 252 -1.32 3.28 -4.37
N GLU A 253 -1.94 4.46 -4.29
CA GLU A 253 -1.17 5.72 -4.14
C GLU A 253 -0.45 5.77 -2.79
N HIS A 254 -1.08 5.30 -1.71
CA HIS A 254 -0.44 5.19 -0.39
C HIS A 254 0.78 4.27 -0.41
N LEU A 255 0.66 3.07 -0.97
CA LEU A 255 1.77 2.11 -1.08
C LEU A 255 2.92 2.67 -1.91
N LYS A 256 2.60 3.28 -3.07
CA LYS A 256 3.59 3.88 -3.97
C LYS A 256 4.36 5.02 -3.32
N THR A 257 3.66 5.95 -2.68
CA THR A 257 4.29 7.11 -2.04
C THR A 257 5.08 6.71 -0.79
N THR A 258 4.58 5.78 0.02
CA THR A 258 5.33 5.19 1.14
C THR A 258 6.63 4.53 0.67
N ALA A 259 6.59 3.75 -0.42
CA ALA A 259 7.78 3.12 -0.98
C ALA A 259 8.81 4.14 -1.47
N ALA A 260 8.37 5.20 -2.17
CA ALA A 260 9.25 6.27 -2.64
C ALA A 260 9.91 7.01 -1.48
N ILE A 261 9.15 7.36 -0.43
CA ILE A 261 9.66 8.04 0.76
C ILE A 261 10.66 7.14 1.51
N ALA A 262 10.35 5.87 1.71
CA ALA A 262 11.22 4.91 2.39
C ALA A 262 12.54 4.69 1.63
N ASP A 263 12.50 4.64 0.29
CA ASP A 263 13.70 4.54 -0.55
C ASP A 263 14.58 5.79 -0.44
N CYS A 264 13.98 6.98 -0.36
CA CYS A 264 14.72 8.22 -0.07
C CYS A 264 15.33 8.21 1.34
N PHE A 265 14.58 7.78 2.35
CA PHE A 265 15.07 7.69 3.73
C PHE A 265 16.28 6.76 3.85
N TYR A 266 16.21 5.60 3.22
CA TYR A 266 17.30 4.63 3.23
C TYR A 266 18.55 5.18 2.56
N GLN A 267 18.42 5.79 1.37
CA GLN A 267 19.55 6.38 0.67
C GLN A 267 20.15 7.56 1.45
N TYR A 268 19.30 8.44 1.99
CA TYR A 268 19.77 9.58 2.77
C TYR A 268 20.53 9.14 4.02
N GLU A 269 20.08 8.10 4.72
CA GLU A 269 20.81 7.55 5.87
C GLU A 269 22.15 6.89 5.46
N ASP A 270 22.22 6.27 4.28
CA ASP A 270 23.47 5.70 3.75
C ASP A 270 24.49 6.81 3.43
N GLU A 271 24.03 7.94 2.89
CA GLU A 271 24.86 9.13 2.61
C GLU A 271 25.21 9.95 3.86
N MET A 272 24.28 10.02 4.81
CA MET A 272 24.38 10.75 6.08
C MET A 272 24.11 9.81 7.26
N PRO A 273 25.08 8.95 7.63
CA PRO A 273 24.91 8.02 8.75
C PRO A 273 24.52 8.74 10.05
N GLU A 274 23.65 8.11 10.83
CA GLU A 274 23.12 8.62 12.11
C GLU A 274 22.16 9.81 11.97
N SER A 275 21.77 10.19 10.74
CA SER A 275 20.76 11.23 10.51
C SER A 275 19.37 10.82 11.03
N PHE A 276 19.01 9.54 10.90
CA PHE A 276 17.75 8.99 11.38
C PHE A 276 17.87 8.57 12.86
N VAL A 277 17.02 9.17 13.69
CA VAL A 277 16.97 8.98 15.13
C VAL A 277 15.79 8.07 15.48
N TRP A 278 16.12 6.91 16.04
CA TRP A 278 15.14 5.98 16.60
C TRP A 278 15.77 5.10 17.67
N GLU A 279 15.02 4.85 18.73
CA GLU A 279 15.35 3.87 19.76
C GLU A 279 14.14 2.97 20.02
N LYS A 280 14.39 1.72 20.39
CA LYS A 280 13.35 0.73 20.65
C LYS A 280 12.43 1.20 21.78
N GLY A 281 11.14 1.34 21.48
CA GLY A 281 10.12 1.80 22.43
C GLY A 281 9.87 3.31 22.43
N VAL A 282 10.64 4.11 21.69
CA VAL A 282 10.35 5.53 21.46
C VAL A 282 9.21 5.67 20.45
N LYS A 283 8.26 6.57 20.74
CA LYS A 283 7.00 6.68 19.99
C LYS A 283 7.11 7.38 18.63
N LYS A 284 8.20 8.10 18.35
CA LYS A 284 8.31 8.97 17.16
C LYS A 284 9.71 8.87 16.53
N PRO A 285 9.96 7.93 15.60
CA PRO A 285 11.10 8.04 14.70
C PRO A 285 11.11 9.41 14.01
N ASN A 286 12.30 9.97 13.80
CA ASN A 286 12.48 11.19 13.02
C ASN A 286 13.90 11.32 12.50
N PHE A 287 14.16 12.30 11.64
CA PHE A 287 15.51 12.76 11.33
C PHE A 287 15.96 13.82 12.35
N SER A 288 17.26 13.84 12.65
CA SER A 288 17.86 14.85 13.52
C SER A 288 17.79 16.24 12.89
N GLU A 289 17.86 17.28 13.72
CA GLU A 289 17.75 18.66 13.27
C GLU A 289 18.80 18.98 12.18
N GLY A 290 18.37 19.67 11.12
CA GLY A 290 19.21 20.00 9.97
C GLY A 290 19.29 18.91 8.89
N ASN A 291 18.63 17.76 9.07
CA ASN A 291 18.57 16.70 8.07
C ASN A 291 17.24 16.72 7.28
N TYR A 292 17.35 16.77 5.96
CA TYR A 292 16.22 16.90 5.04
C TYR A 292 16.26 15.78 3.99
N PRO A 293 15.65 14.62 4.27
CA PRO A 293 15.84 13.41 3.47
C PRO A 293 15.06 13.38 2.14
N LEU A 294 14.26 14.40 1.87
CA LEU A 294 13.40 14.48 0.68
C LEU A 294 13.68 15.74 -0.12
N MET A 295 13.69 15.60 -1.44
CA MET A 295 13.77 16.71 -2.39
C MET A 295 12.59 16.63 -3.36
N LEU A 296 11.74 17.67 -3.36
CA LEU A 296 10.68 17.80 -4.36
C LEU A 296 11.28 18.31 -5.68
N CYS A 297 11.31 17.45 -6.68
CA CYS A 297 11.82 17.79 -8.00
C CYS A 297 10.66 18.10 -8.96
N CYS A 298 10.67 19.28 -9.58
CA CYS A 298 9.72 19.67 -10.61
C CYS A 298 10.47 19.93 -11.92
N TRP A 299 9.99 19.33 -13.01
CA TRP A 299 10.57 19.47 -14.34
C TRP A 299 9.44 19.87 -15.29
N ASP A 300 9.67 20.87 -16.15
CA ASP A 300 8.75 21.31 -17.19
C ASP A 300 9.40 21.14 -18.57
N LEU A 301 8.65 20.56 -19.52
CA LEU A 301 9.06 20.45 -20.91
C LEU A 301 8.26 21.46 -21.73
N SER A 302 8.80 22.67 -21.89
CA SER A 302 8.14 23.73 -22.65
C SER A 302 8.27 23.53 -24.17
N GLY A 303 7.31 24.06 -24.94
CA GLY A 303 7.32 24.01 -26.41
C GLY A 303 6.69 22.77 -27.04
N ILE A 304 5.99 21.92 -26.26
CA ILE A 304 5.30 20.73 -26.78
C ILE A 304 4.29 21.08 -27.89
N GLN A 305 3.48 22.13 -27.69
CA GLN A 305 2.50 22.55 -28.71
C GLN A 305 3.18 23.03 -29.99
N ASP A 306 4.19 23.91 -29.86
CA ASP A 306 4.95 24.42 -31.00
C ASP A 306 5.61 23.27 -31.77
N PHE A 307 6.18 22.29 -31.07
CA PHE A 307 6.76 21.11 -31.68
C PHE A 307 5.74 20.25 -32.42
N LEU A 308 4.61 19.91 -31.78
CA LEU A 308 3.58 19.04 -32.34
C LEU A 308 2.87 19.66 -33.56
N TYR A 309 2.68 20.99 -33.57
CA TYR A 309 1.94 21.67 -34.63
C TYR A 309 2.81 22.32 -35.71
N ASN A 310 4.14 22.24 -35.60
CA ASN A 310 5.08 22.65 -36.64
C ASN A 310 5.20 21.57 -37.73
N ILE A 311 4.10 21.30 -38.43
CA ILE A 311 4.01 20.25 -39.45
C ILE A 311 4.00 20.86 -40.86
N ALA A 312 4.87 20.37 -41.74
CA ALA A 312 4.85 20.73 -43.16
C ALA A 312 3.58 20.21 -43.85
N GLY A 313 3.03 20.96 -44.81
CA GLY A 313 1.70 20.71 -45.41
C GLY A 313 1.47 19.34 -46.08
N SER A 314 2.52 18.56 -46.37
CA SER A 314 2.41 17.20 -46.91
C SER A 314 2.53 16.13 -45.82
N LYS A 315 1.63 15.14 -45.80
CA LYS A 315 1.58 14.04 -44.80
C LYS A 315 1.32 14.50 -43.36
N ALA A 316 0.62 15.61 -43.18
CA ALA A 316 0.42 16.24 -41.89
C ALA A 316 -0.27 15.33 -40.85
N ALA A 317 -1.30 14.58 -41.27
CA ALA A 317 -2.02 13.67 -40.37
C ALA A 317 -1.18 12.47 -39.88
N VAL A 318 -0.20 12.01 -40.68
CA VAL A 318 0.73 10.94 -40.28
C VAL A 318 1.78 11.48 -39.31
N SER A 319 2.26 12.70 -39.57
CA SER A 319 3.28 13.38 -38.74
C SER A 319 2.74 13.89 -37.40
N LEU A 320 1.42 14.05 -37.27
CA LEU A 320 0.78 14.46 -36.01
C LEU A 320 0.67 13.31 -34.99
N LYS A 321 0.72 12.05 -35.44
CA LYS A 321 0.56 10.85 -34.60
C LYS A 321 1.85 10.06 -34.37
N GLY A 322 2.84 10.20 -35.26
CA GLY A 322 4.13 9.51 -35.18
C GLY A 322 5.17 10.38 -34.52
#